data_AF-A0A813JEY0-F1
#
_entry.id   AF-A0A813JEY0-F1
#
_cell.length_a   1.000
_cell.length_b   1.000
_cell.length_c   1.000
_cell.angle_alpha   90.00
_cell.angle_beta   90.00
_cell.angle_gamma   90.00
#
_symmetry.space_group_name_H-M   'P 1'
#
loop_
_entity.id
_entity.type
_entity.pdbx_description
1 polymer ?
#
loop_
_entity_poly.entity_id
_entity_poly.type
_entity_poly.pdbx_seq_one_letter_code
_entity_poly.pdbx_strand_id
1 'polypeptide(L)'
;MVLLLRRVACQGARVAGRHRFFSDFIRPGGNVSDAQSGKLRLAFAASCMPHPDKVAKGGEDGYFACPKSRSFGVADGVGGWADNGVDPGLFARRVLCLALEDINANPDGEADLQK
;
A
#
# COMPACT_ATOMS: atom_id res chain seq x y z
N MET A 1 -6.69 10.45 0.73
CA MET A 1 -6.12 9.36 -0.11
C MET A 1 -7.21 8.43 -0.70
N VAL A 2 -6.99 7.78 -1.86
CA VAL A 2 -7.85 6.71 -2.39
C VAL A 2 -7.03 5.43 -2.61
N LEU A 3 -7.49 4.31 -2.02
CA LEU A 3 -6.96 2.97 -2.26
C LEU A 3 -7.99 2.14 -3.04
N LEU A 4 -7.60 1.69 -4.23
CA LEU A 4 -8.41 0.77 -5.02
C LEU A 4 -7.92 -0.66 -4.78
N LEU A 5 -8.79 -1.47 -4.19
CA LEU A 5 -8.58 -2.91 -4.01
C LEU A 5 -9.41 -3.66 -5.03
N ARG A 6 -8.75 -4.50 -5.83
CA ARG A 6 -9.45 -5.45 -6.71
C ARG A 6 -9.14 -6.87 -6.27
N ARG A 7 -10.20 -7.65 -6.02
CA ARG A 7 -10.11 -9.10 -5.89
C ARG A 7 -9.72 -9.68 -7.25
N VAL A 8 -8.58 -10.36 -7.30
CA VAL A 8 -8.12 -11.06 -8.50
C VAL A 8 -8.23 -12.55 -8.24
N ALA A 9 -9.09 -13.23 -9.01
CA ALA A 9 -9.06 -14.68 -9.13
C ALA A 9 -7.81 -15.05 -9.94
N CYS A 10 -7.02 -16.01 -9.48
CA CYS A 10 -5.95 -16.59 -10.28
C CYS A 10 -6.57 -17.28 -11.51
N GLN A 11 -6.64 -16.57 -12.64
CA GLN A 11 -6.90 -17.15 -13.94
C GLN A 11 -5.60 -17.10 -14.74
N GLY A 12 -5.12 -18.27 -15.15
CA GLY A 12 -3.98 -18.40 -16.05
C GLY A 12 -4.35 -17.88 -17.44
N ALA A 13 -4.19 -16.58 -17.68
CA ALA A 13 -4.36 -15.99 -18.99
C ALA A 13 -3.15 -15.11 -19.33
N ARG A 14 -2.33 -15.57 -20.30
CA ARG A 14 -1.40 -14.72 -21.03
C ARG A 14 -2.25 -13.76 -21.87
N VAL A 15 -2.30 -12.49 -21.51
CA VAL A 15 -2.90 -11.46 -22.37
C VAL A 15 -1.77 -10.81 -23.17
N ALA A 16 -1.69 -11.20 -24.45
CA ALA A 16 -0.99 -10.44 -25.47
C ALA A 16 -1.88 -9.24 -25.83
N GLY A 17 -1.47 -8.04 -25.44
CA GLY A 17 -2.22 -6.83 -25.74
C GLY A 17 -1.49 -5.59 -25.24
N ARG A 18 -0.89 -4.85 -26.17
CA ARG A 18 -0.33 -3.52 -25.91
C ARG A 18 -1.48 -2.54 -25.66
N HIS A 19 -1.71 -2.20 -24.40
CA HIS A 19 -2.23 -0.88 -24.04
C HIS A 19 -1.61 -0.45 -22.72
N ARG A 20 -0.61 0.44 -22.81
CA ARG A 20 0.04 1.07 -21.66
C ARG A 20 -0.82 2.28 -21.26
N PHE A 21 -1.48 2.26 -20.10
CA PHE A 21 -1.72 3.44 -19.24
C PHE A 21 -2.52 3.06 -17.98
N PHE A 22 -1.79 2.81 -16.88
CA PHE A 22 -2.07 3.12 -15.47
C PHE A 22 -0.98 2.38 -14.69
N SER A 23 -0.24 3.12 -13.87
CA SER A 23 0.97 2.72 -13.16
C SER A 23 1.01 1.25 -12.77
N ASP A 24 2.10 0.60 -13.18
CA ASP A 24 2.41 -0.82 -13.07
C ASP A 24 1.67 -1.52 -11.93
N PHE A 25 0.71 -2.36 -12.33
CA PHE A 25 0.22 -3.45 -11.48
C PHE A 25 1.44 -4.10 -10.86
N ILE A 26 1.64 -3.95 -9.54
CA ILE A 26 2.81 -4.52 -8.85
C ILE A 26 2.62 -6.04 -8.88
N ARG A 27 3.11 -6.66 -9.96
CA ARG A 27 3.18 -8.11 -10.09
C ARG A 27 4.24 -8.56 -9.11
N PRO A 28 3.97 -9.54 -8.23
CA PRO A 28 5.03 -10.15 -7.47
C PRO A 28 6.01 -10.77 -8.46
N GLY A 29 7.24 -10.24 -8.50
CA GLY A 29 8.31 -10.77 -9.33
C GLY A 29 8.72 -12.14 -8.78
N GLY A 30 8.55 -13.18 -9.60
CA GLY A 30 9.02 -14.52 -9.28
C GLY A 30 8.32 -15.60 -10.10
N ASN A 31 9.12 -16.53 -10.64
CA ASN A 31 8.67 -17.80 -11.21
C ASN A 31 8.12 -18.72 -10.11
N VAL A 32 7.06 -18.31 -9.43
CA VAL A 32 6.37 -19.14 -8.44
C VAL A 32 5.21 -19.82 -9.16
N SER A 33 5.23 -21.15 -9.17
CA SER A 33 4.20 -22.05 -9.67
C SER A 33 2.91 -21.96 -8.85
N ASP A 34 2.33 -20.76 -8.76
CA ASP A 34 1.11 -20.43 -8.01
C ASP A 34 -0.17 -20.75 -8.81
N ALA A 35 -0.04 -21.52 -9.89
CA ALA A 35 -1.10 -21.76 -10.88
C ALA A 35 -2.12 -22.83 -10.47
N GLN A 36 -2.01 -23.46 -9.30
CA GLN A 36 -2.77 -24.68 -8.97
C GLN A 36 -3.54 -24.65 -7.65
N SER A 37 -3.80 -23.47 -7.08
CA SER A 37 -4.74 -23.34 -5.96
C SER A 37 -5.63 -22.13 -6.25
N GLY A 38 -6.95 -22.27 -6.06
CA GLY A 38 -7.93 -21.18 -6.21
C GLY A 38 -7.78 -20.04 -5.18
N LYS A 39 -6.54 -19.66 -4.88
CA LYS A 39 -6.15 -18.64 -3.91
C LYS A 39 -6.54 -17.26 -4.41
N LEU A 40 -7.22 -16.52 -3.56
CA LEU A 40 -7.55 -15.13 -3.79
C LEU A 40 -6.31 -14.26 -3.65
N ARG A 41 -6.18 -13.30 -4.57
CA ARG A 41 -5.12 -12.29 -4.54
C ARG A 41 -5.73 -10.89 -4.45
N LEU A 42 -5.03 -10.02 -3.73
CA LEU A 42 -5.31 -8.59 -3.72
C LEU A 42 -4.42 -7.91 -4.74
N ALA A 43 -5.02 -7.11 -5.62
CA ALA A 43 -4.32 -6.14 -6.44
C ALA A 43 -4.49 -4.75 -5.82
N PHE A 44 -3.40 -4.02 -5.73
CA PHE A 44 -3.33 -2.70 -5.09
C PHE A 44 -3.13 -1.62 -6.14
N ALA A 45 -3.84 -0.51 -5.97
CA ALA A 45 -3.53 0.77 -6.62
C ALA A 45 -3.84 1.90 -5.63
N ALA A 46 -3.00 2.94 -5.60
CA ALA A 46 -3.11 4.04 -4.67
C ALA A 46 -2.96 5.39 -5.39
N SER A 47 -3.70 6.39 -4.92
CA SER A 47 -3.52 7.79 -5.29
C SER A 47 -3.66 8.67 -4.06
N CYS A 48 -2.69 9.55 -3.83
CA CYS A 48 -2.75 10.56 -2.77
C CYS A 48 -2.91 11.94 -3.41
N MET A 49 -4.01 12.62 -3.09
CA MET A 49 -4.32 13.97 -3.58
C MET A 49 -4.33 14.91 -2.36
N PRO A 50 -3.20 15.56 -2.04
CA PRO A 50 -3.13 16.45 -0.89
C PRO A 50 -3.91 17.75 -1.13
N HIS A 51 -4.35 18.39 -0.03
CA HIS A 51 -4.91 19.74 -0.08
C HIS A 51 -3.88 20.71 -0.69
N PRO A 52 -4.27 21.69 -1.54
CA PRO A 52 -3.34 22.63 -2.20
C PRO A 52 -2.31 23.25 -1.26
N ASP A 53 -2.76 23.72 -0.09
CA ASP A 53 -1.89 24.35 0.92
C ASP A 53 -0.85 23.40 1.54
N LYS A 54 -1.06 22.09 1.40
CA LYS A 54 -0.25 21.03 2.00
C LYS A 54 0.58 20.26 0.97
N VAL A 55 0.44 20.58 -0.33
CA VAL A 55 1.19 19.94 -1.44
C VAL A 55 2.70 20.09 -1.23
N ALA A 56 3.17 21.25 -0.78
CA ALA A 56 4.60 21.51 -0.56
C ALA A 56 5.25 20.56 0.47
N LYS A 57 4.46 20.03 1.41
CA LYS A 57 4.90 19.04 2.41
C LYS A 57 4.58 17.60 2.01
N GLY A 58 3.98 17.39 0.84
CA GLY A 58 3.51 16.07 0.38
C GLY A 58 2.20 15.59 1.01
N GLY A 59 1.47 16.48 1.70
CA GLY A 59 0.27 16.11 2.47
C GLY A 59 0.57 15.50 3.84
N GLU A 60 -0.52 15.16 4.54
CA GLU A 60 -0.49 14.61 5.89
C GLU A 60 -0.74 13.09 5.90
N ASP A 61 -1.36 12.55 4.84
CA ASP A 61 -1.57 11.12 4.65
C ASP A 61 -0.25 10.38 4.33
N GLY A 62 -0.21 9.09 4.67
CA GLY A 62 0.80 8.14 4.20
C GLY A 62 0.18 6.80 3.79
N TYR A 63 0.90 6.02 2.99
CA TYR A 63 0.50 4.66 2.65
C TYR A 63 1.65 3.70 2.31
N PHE A 64 1.36 2.40 2.38
CA PHE A 64 2.17 1.36 1.74
C PHE A 64 1.28 0.27 1.12
N ALA A 65 1.84 -0.47 0.18
CA ALA A 65 1.27 -1.71 -0.34
C ALA A 65 2.37 -2.77 -0.44
N CYS A 66 2.12 -3.97 0.09
CA CYS A 66 3.06 -5.10 0.07
C CYS A 66 2.42 -6.31 -0.63
N PRO A 67 2.75 -6.57 -1.91
CA PRO A 67 2.23 -7.72 -2.65
C PRO A 67 2.68 -9.07 -2.10
N LYS A 68 3.84 -9.13 -1.41
CA LYS A 68 4.41 -10.37 -0.86
C LYS A 68 3.56 -10.90 0.29
N SER A 69 3.31 -10.07 1.30
CA SER A 69 2.43 -10.37 2.43
C SER A 69 0.94 -10.20 2.11
N ARG A 70 0.61 -9.59 0.95
CA ARG A 70 -0.76 -9.19 0.56
C ARG A 70 -1.40 -8.24 1.57
N SER A 71 -0.61 -7.33 2.14
CA SER A 71 -1.07 -6.30 3.08
C SER A 71 -0.89 -4.90 2.51
N PHE A 72 -1.60 -3.94 3.09
CA PHE A 72 -1.48 -2.53 2.80
C PHE A 72 -1.77 -1.75 4.08
N GLY A 73 -1.30 -0.51 4.14
CA GLY A 73 -1.56 0.38 5.27
C GLY A 73 -1.83 1.80 4.79
N VAL A 74 -2.65 2.50 5.55
CA VAL A 74 -2.97 3.92 5.37
C VAL A 74 -2.92 4.57 6.75
N ALA A 75 -2.35 5.76 6.82
CA ALA A 75 -2.32 6.56 8.04
C ALA A 75 -2.64 8.01 7.67
N ASP A 76 -3.43 8.67 8.52
CA ASP A 76 -3.78 10.08 8.40
C ASP A 76 -3.01 10.88 9.47
N GLY A 77 -2.26 11.87 9.02
CA GLY A 77 -1.52 12.77 9.90
C GLY A 77 -2.47 13.77 10.57
N VAL A 78 -2.42 13.87 11.89
CA VAL A 78 -3.30 14.79 12.63
C VAL A 78 -2.84 16.24 12.44
N GLY A 79 -3.52 16.98 11.57
CA GLY A 79 -3.14 18.34 11.13
C GLY A 79 -2.88 19.38 12.25
N GLY A 80 -3.55 19.27 13.40
CA GLY A 80 -3.35 20.19 14.54
C GLY A 80 -1.93 20.17 15.13
N TRP A 81 -1.13 19.15 14.82
CA TRP A 81 0.30 19.12 15.21
C TRP A 81 1.15 20.15 14.45
N ALA A 82 0.69 20.63 13.28
CA ALA A 82 1.37 21.67 12.53
C ALA A 82 1.50 22.98 13.33
N ASP A 83 0.52 23.29 14.18
CA ASP A 83 0.53 24.48 15.05
C ASP A 83 1.63 24.43 16.12
N ASN A 84 2.13 23.22 16.42
CA ASN A 84 3.22 22.97 17.36
C ASN A 84 4.57 22.81 16.64
N GLY A 85 4.65 23.12 15.34
CA GLY A 85 5.87 22.97 14.54
C GLY A 85 6.22 21.53 14.19
N VAL A 86 5.33 20.57 14.44
CA VAL A 86 5.52 19.15 14.12
C VAL A 86 4.88 18.85 12.77
N ASP A 87 5.57 18.11 11.89
CA ASP A 87 5.00 17.68 10.60
C ASP A 87 4.12 16.43 10.81
N PRO A 88 2.77 16.55 10.73
CA PRO A 88 1.87 15.41 10.90
C PRO A 88 2.05 14.34 9.82
N GLY A 89 2.43 14.75 8.60
CA GLY A 89 2.70 13.82 7.50
C GLY A 89 3.96 13.00 7.74
N LEU A 90 4.98 13.58 8.38
CA LEU A 90 6.19 12.85 8.73
C LEU A 90 5.88 11.71 9.70
N PHE A 91 5.03 11.97 10.70
CA PHE A 91 4.58 10.95 11.65
C PHE A 91 3.82 9.82 10.94
N ALA A 92 2.79 10.15 10.15
CA ALA A 92 1.99 9.17 9.41
C ALA A 92 2.85 8.27 8.51
N ARG A 93 3.77 8.87 7.75
CA ARG A 93 4.71 8.12 6.90
C ARG A 93 5.67 7.26 7.71
N ARG A 94 6.20 7.75 8.84
CA ARG A 94 7.17 6.99 9.65
C ARG A 94 6.54 5.76 10.29
N VAL A 95 5.33 5.87 10.83
CA VAL A 95 4.58 4.71 11.39
C VAL A 95 4.42 3.62 10.33
N LEU A 96 4.04 4.00 9.11
CA LEU A 96 3.86 3.06 8.01
C LEU A 96 5.16 2.43 7.52
N CYS A 97 6.27 3.18 7.51
CA CYS A 97 7.58 2.61 7.22
C CYS A 97 7.95 1.51 8.23
N LEU A 98 7.77 1.78 9.53
CA LEU A 98 8.04 0.80 10.58
C LEU A 98 7.15 -0.44 10.47
N ALA A 99 5.87 -0.25 10.17
CA ALA A 99 4.95 -1.37 9.95
C ALA A 99 5.37 -2.23 8.74
N LEU A 100 5.82 -1.60 7.64
CA LEU A 100 6.31 -2.32 6.46
C LEU A 100 7.63 -3.06 6.75
N GLU A 101 8.54 -2.44 7.52
CA GLU A 101 9.77 -3.06 7.99
C GLU A 101 9.47 -4.33 8.80
N ASP A 102 8.53 -4.25 9.75
CA ASP A 102 8.10 -5.40 10.56
C ASP A 102 7.44 -6.51 9.72
N ILE A 103 6.52 -6.16 8.82
CA ILE A 103 5.88 -7.12 7.90
C ILE A 103 6.91 -7.86 7.03
N ASN A 104 7.98 -7.18 6.60
CA ASN A 104 9.03 -7.81 5.81
C ASN A 104 9.95 -8.70 6.66
N ALA A 105 10.17 -8.35 7.93
CA ALA A 105 10.96 -9.16 8.87
C ALA A 105 10.18 -10.39 9.36
N ASN A 106 8.87 -10.24 9.59
CA ASN A 106 7.97 -11.21 10.19
C ASN A 106 6.75 -11.46 9.27
N PRO A 107 6.93 -12.14 8.12
CA PRO A 107 5.86 -12.29 7.12
C PRO A 107 4.64 -13.11 7.59
N ASP A 108 4.84 -13.98 8.59
CA ASP A 108 3.79 -14.78 9.23
C ASP A 108 3.33 -14.18 10.57
N GLY A 109 3.84 -12.99 10.92
CA GLY A 109 3.47 -12.27 12.14
C GLY A 109 2.01 -11.84 12.11
N GLU A 110 1.29 -12.11 13.19
CA GLU A 110 -0.07 -11.63 13.39
C GLU A 110 -0.01 -10.31 14.18
N ALA A 111 -0.63 -9.26 13.64
CA ALA A 111 -0.79 -8.00 14.34
C ALA A 111 -2.04 -8.06 15.23
N ASP A 112 -1.84 -8.17 16.54
CA ASP A 112 -2.91 -8.02 17.53
C ASP A 112 -3.10 -6.53 17.84
N LEU A 113 -4.18 -5.95 17.30
CA LEU A 113 -4.50 -4.52 17.42
C LEU A 113 -5.36 -4.21 18.66
N GLN A 114 -5.67 -5.19 19.50
CA GLN A 114 -6.61 -5.05 20.62
C GLN A 114 -5.94 -5.05 22.00
N LYS A 115 -4.61 -5.00 22.08
CA LYS A 115 -3.88 -4.88 23.36
C LYS A 115 -3.58 -3.44 23.73
#